data_AF-A0A135V2E4-F1
#
_entry.id   AF-A0A135V2E4-F1
#
_cell.length_a   1.000
_cell.length_b   1.000
_cell.length_c   1.000
_cell.angle_alpha   90.00
_cell.angle_beta   90.00
_cell.angle_gamma   90.00
#
_symmetry.space_group_name_H-M   'P 1'
#
loop_
_entity.id
_entity.type
_entity.pdbx_description
1 polymer ?
#
loop_
_entity_poly.entity_id
_entity_poly.type
_entity_poly.pdbx_seq_one_letter_code
_entity_poly.pdbx_strand_id
1 'polypeptide(L)'
;MSNPAAQPPFKVIVVGGGLADSLLANGLARHNVEFGVYERQAKKSKREGYQIRLGEATFIGMRSCLDQDLMDSIFKHFGRSASSQAPILYDKHFRKVFEPGRYPNYTQSSPISRVILQDTLHEPLDRMGKIHYQKTFVNCKIRQKPGRDVVEVIFDDGTTDICDILIAADGNNSRISSLLGLNNIEELTSLSSPIATLHNGKTLYFQIYLPGDMTARLQNSNTENERELASCMLGVGFFVNRMAATCSFEALSQAGKWDAVDQLFEDWSPKHRDIIGFFRGQEMYSGAPRVSSRPSMNWRKSVASPSDKRLGNPHIWLIGDPMHSMFPSRGMGGN
;
A
#
# COMPACT_ATOMS: atom_id res chain seq x y z
N MET A 1 -42.68 -13.96 30.31
CA MET A 1 -41.33 -13.39 30.48
C MET A 1 -40.66 -13.46 29.12
N SER A 2 -40.56 -12.33 28.43
CA SER A 2 -39.85 -12.22 27.15
C SER A 2 -38.36 -12.42 27.41
N ASN A 3 -37.77 -13.41 26.74
CA ASN A 3 -36.33 -13.62 26.73
C ASN A 3 -35.65 -12.30 26.29
N PRO A 4 -34.71 -11.71 27.02
CA PRO A 4 -34.00 -10.53 26.52
C PRO A 4 -33.31 -10.96 25.23
N ALA A 5 -33.72 -10.38 24.11
CA ALA A 5 -33.15 -10.68 22.80
C ALA A 5 -31.63 -10.51 22.94
N ALA A 6 -30.89 -11.62 22.86
CA ALA A 6 -29.44 -11.61 22.96
C ALA A 6 -28.91 -10.59 21.95
N GLN A 7 -28.18 -9.59 22.44
CA GLN A 7 -27.60 -8.60 21.53
C GLN A 7 -26.71 -9.34 20.52
N PRO A 8 -26.79 -8.97 19.23
CA PRO A 8 -25.92 -9.59 18.24
C PRO A 8 -24.44 -9.39 18.63
N PRO A 9 -23.57 -10.37 18.33
CA PRO A 9 -22.17 -10.31 18.71
C PRO A 9 -21.49 -9.07 18.12
N PHE A 10 -20.46 -8.59 18.81
CA PHE A 10 -19.68 -7.44 18.35
C PHE A 10 -19.06 -7.74 16.98
N LYS A 11 -19.32 -6.87 16.00
CA LYS A 11 -18.91 -7.06 14.61
C LYS A 11 -18.05 -5.91 14.09
N VAL A 12 -16.98 -6.25 13.37
CA VAL A 12 -16.09 -5.31 12.68
C VAL A 12 -16.23 -5.48 11.16
N ILE A 13 -16.37 -4.38 10.42
CA ILE A 13 -16.25 -4.42 8.95
C ILE A 13 -14.95 -3.73 8.56
N VAL A 14 -14.13 -4.39 7.75
CA VAL A 14 -12.93 -3.83 7.14
C VAL A 14 -13.19 -3.59 5.67
N VAL A 15 -13.06 -2.35 5.20
CA VAL A 15 -13.19 -2.01 3.78
C VAL A 15 -11.80 -1.82 3.20
N GLY A 16 -11.39 -2.76 2.34
CA GLY A 16 -10.03 -2.92 1.84
C GLY A 16 -9.53 -4.35 2.06
N GLY A 17 -8.90 -4.94 1.06
CA GLY A 17 -8.20 -6.23 1.12
C GLY A 17 -6.70 -6.12 0.82
N GLY A 18 -6.05 -5.00 1.15
CA GLY A 18 -4.61 -4.81 1.11
C GLY A 18 -3.82 -5.59 2.18
N LEU A 19 -2.61 -5.13 2.50
CA LEU A 19 -1.72 -5.82 3.45
C LEU A 19 -2.10 -5.60 4.92
N ALA A 20 -2.24 -4.34 5.35
CA ALA A 20 -2.44 -3.98 6.76
C ALA A 20 -3.83 -4.42 7.28
N ASP A 21 -4.83 -4.30 6.42
CA ASP A 21 -6.21 -4.76 6.55
C ASP A 21 -6.31 -6.28 6.63
N SER A 22 -5.63 -7.02 5.73
CA SER A 22 -5.63 -8.49 5.82
C SER A 22 -4.88 -8.97 7.07
N LEU A 23 -3.80 -8.28 7.47
CA LEU A 23 -3.11 -8.54 8.73
C LEU A 23 -4.04 -8.34 9.93
N LEU A 24 -4.73 -7.20 10.00
CA LEU A 24 -5.71 -6.91 11.06
C LEU A 24 -6.83 -7.96 11.08
N ALA A 25 -7.38 -8.34 9.94
CA ALA A 25 -8.44 -9.32 9.83
C ALA A 25 -8.04 -10.71 10.35
N ASN A 26 -6.79 -11.13 10.12
CA ASN A 26 -6.25 -12.34 10.74
C ASN A 26 -6.17 -12.21 12.27
N GLY A 27 -5.80 -11.02 12.78
CA GLY A 27 -5.86 -10.73 14.22
C GLY A 27 -7.28 -10.82 14.79
N LEU A 28 -8.28 -10.28 14.09
CA LEU A 28 -9.69 -10.38 14.48
C LEU A 28 -10.15 -11.85 14.55
N ALA A 29 -9.77 -12.65 13.54
CA ALA A 29 -10.04 -14.09 13.53
C ALA A 29 -9.42 -14.80 14.73
N ARG A 30 -8.13 -14.54 15.01
CA ARG A 30 -7.40 -15.12 16.14
C ARG A 30 -8.03 -14.79 17.50
N HIS A 31 -8.67 -13.63 17.61
CA HIS A 31 -9.36 -13.19 18.82
C HIS A 31 -10.86 -13.51 18.84
N ASN A 32 -11.37 -14.34 17.92
CA ASN A 32 -12.78 -14.73 17.81
C ASN A 32 -13.75 -13.54 17.74
N VAL A 33 -13.31 -12.43 17.13
CA VAL A 33 -14.17 -11.28 16.85
C VAL A 33 -14.93 -11.56 15.56
N GLU A 34 -16.23 -11.25 15.50
CA GLU A 34 -16.97 -11.37 14.25
C GLU A 34 -16.56 -10.24 13.29
N PHE A 35 -16.26 -10.59 12.04
CA PHE A 35 -15.87 -9.59 11.05
C PHE A 35 -16.24 -9.97 9.62
N GLY A 36 -16.14 -8.98 8.73
CA GLY A 36 -16.17 -9.15 7.27
C GLY A 36 -15.20 -8.17 6.60
N VAL A 37 -14.51 -8.64 5.55
CA VAL A 37 -13.58 -7.87 4.73
C VAL A 37 -14.19 -7.62 3.37
N TYR A 38 -14.21 -6.39 2.90
CA TYR A 38 -14.83 -6.00 1.63
C TYR A 38 -13.80 -5.41 0.68
N GLU A 39 -13.54 -6.10 -0.42
CA GLU A 39 -12.54 -5.73 -1.43
C GLU A 39 -13.23 -5.39 -2.75
N ARG A 40 -12.87 -4.25 -3.34
CA ARG A 40 -13.45 -3.76 -4.60
C ARG A 40 -13.02 -4.60 -5.81
N GLN A 41 -11.83 -5.19 -5.77
CA GLN A 41 -11.30 -6.00 -6.86
C GLN A 41 -11.88 -7.42 -6.84
N ALA A 42 -11.85 -8.07 -8.00
CA ALA A 42 -12.09 -9.50 -8.09
C ALA A 42 -10.94 -10.28 -7.45
N LYS A 43 -11.23 -11.48 -6.91
CA LYS A 43 -10.25 -12.34 -6.22
C LYS A 43 -8.93 -12.52 -6.98
N LYS A 44 -9.02 -12.77 -8.28
CA LYS A 44 -7.88 -13.01 -9.20
C LYS A 44 -7.52 -11.79 -10.05
N SER A 45 -7.77 -10.57 -9.57
CA SER A 45 -7.28 -9.36 -10.26
C SER A 45 -5.76 -9.44 -10.44
N LYS A 46 -5.25 -8.90 -11.56
CA LYS A 46 -3.80 -8.78 -11.75
C LYS A 46 -3.27 -7.83 -10.67
N ARG A 47 -2.48 -8.37 -9.76
CA ARG A 47 -1.79 -7.60 -8.71
C ARG A 47 -0.36 -7.34 -9.18
N GLU A 48 0.11 -6.12 -9.05
CA GLU A 48 1.48 -5.77 -9.47
C GLU A 48 2.51 -6.45 -8.55
N GLY A 49 3.43 -7.20 -9.17
CA GLY A 49 4.41 -8.07 -8.52
C GLY A 49 5.64 -7.36 -7.95
N TYR A 50 5.57 -6.07 -7.62
CA TYR A 50 6.72 -5.38 -7.04
C TYR A 50 6.99 -5.89 -5.62
N GLN A 51 8.25 -5.77 -5.21
CA GLN A 51 8.66 -6.12 -3.86
C GLN A 51 8.51 -4.95 -2.90
N ILE A 52 8.20 -5.29 -1.66
CA ILE A 52 8.22 -4.37 -0.53
C ILE A 52 9.21 -4.87 0.51
N ARG A 53 9.52 -4.01 1.48
CA ARG A 53 10.37 -4.35 2.61
C ARG A 53 9.59 -4.23 3.89
N LEU A 54 9.73 -5.25 4.75
CA LEU A 54 9.10 -5.29 6.07
C LEU A 54 10.14 -4.90 7.12
N GLY A 55 9.83 -3.85 7.88
CA GLY A 55 10.66 -3.37 8.99
C GLY A 55 10.20 -3.96 10.32
N GLU A 56 10.90 -3.57 11.40
CA GLU A 56 10.61 -4.04 12.75
C GLU A 56 9.15 -3.82 13.19
N ALA A 57 8.59 -2.64 12.88
CA ALA A 57 7.20 -2.32 13.20
C ALA A 57 6.21 -3.30 12.56
N THR A 58 6.47 -3.74 11.33
CA THR A 58 5.65 -4.75 10.66
C THR A 58 5.72 -6.08 11.38
N PHE A 59 6.91 -6.50 11.84
CA PHE A 59 7.06 -7.75 12.60
C PHE A 59 6.37 -7.70 13.96
N ILE A 60 6.30 -6.54 14.61
CA ILE A 60 5.48 -6.35 15.82
C ILE A 60 4.01 -6.61 15.50
N GLY A 61 3.48 -6.00 14.44
CA GLY A 61 2.10 -6.22 13.99
C GLY A 61 1.81 -7.68 13.62
N MET A 62 2.74 -8.34 12.92
CA MET A 62 2.64 -9.76 12.58
C MET A 62 2.54 -10.65 13.82
N ARG A 63 3.40 -10.44 14.82
CA ARG A 63 3.35 -11.20 16.09
C ARG A 63 2.05 -10.99 16.86
N SER A 64 1.43 -9.82 16.73
CA SER A 64 0.14 -9.54 17.38
C SER A 64 -1.05 -10.16 16.65
N CYS A 65 -0.99 -10.32 15.32
CA CYS A 65 -2.16 -10.69 14.52
C CYS A 65 -2.11 -12.12 13.97
N LEU A 66 -0.93 -12.69 13.78
CA LEU A 66 -0.74 -13.98 13.11
C LEU A 66 -0.34 -15.06 14.13
N ASP A 67 -0.69 -16.31 13.82
CA ASP A 67 -0.11 -17.46 14.51
C ASP A 67 1.29 -17.78 13.97
N GLN A 68 2.00 -18.66 14.69
CA GLN A 68 3.39 -18.98 14.35
C GLN A 68 3.50 -19.65 12.98
N ASP A 69 2.56 -20.53 12.64
CA ASP A 69 2.59 -21.27 11.36
C ASP A 69 2.45 -20.34 10.15
N LEU A 70 1.55 -19.36 10.21
CA LEU A 70 1.38 -18.38 9.15
C LEU A 70 2.57 -17.42 9.07
N MET A 71 3.12 -16.99 10.21
CA MET A 71 4.36 -16.21 10.24
C MET A 71 5.52 -16.97 9.59
N ASP A 72 5.70 -18.24 9.94
CA ASP A 72 6.76 -19.09 9.38
C ASP A 72 6.57 -19.32 7.88
N SER A 73 5.31 -19.42 7.41
CA SER A 73 4.99 -19.46 6.00
C SER A 73 5.45 -18.18 5.28
N ILE A 74 5.14 -17.00 5.83
CA ILE A 74 5.57 -15.72 5.26
C ILE A 74 7.10 -15.61 5.24
N PHE A 75 7.78 -16.02 6.31
CA PHE A 75 9.24 -15.92 6.43
C PHE A 75 9.97 -16.79 5.41
N LYS A 76 9.40 -17.91 4.96
CA LYS A 76 9.95 -18.74 3.88
C LYS A 76 10.03 -18.00 2.54
N HIS A 77 9.21 -16.97 2.34
CA HIS A 77 9.19 -16.15 1.14
C HIS A 77 10.10 -14.92 1.19
N PHE A 78 10.82 -14.69 2.31
CA PHE A 78 11.81 -13.64 2.36
C PHE A 78 12.97 -13.91 1.41
N GLY A 79 13.43 -12.83 0.77
CA GLY A 79 14.47 -12.94 -0.22
C GLY A 79 15.79 -13.45 0.37
N ARG A 80 16.34 -14.52 -0.25
CA ARG A 80 17.60 -15.17 0.17
C ARG A 80 18.86 -14.34 -0.08
N SER A 81 18.74 -13.19 -0.76
CA SER A 81 19.81 -12.20 -0.79
C SER A 81 19.86 -11.51 0.56
N ALA A 82 20.56 -12.15 1.50
CA ALA A 82 20.89 -11.71 2.84
C ALA A 82 21.87 -10.53 2.84
N SER A 83 21.76 -9.62 1.88
CA SER A 83 22.32 -8.29 2.03
C SER A 83 21.14 -7.33 2.16
N SER A 84 20.94 -6.90 3.40
CA SER A 84 20.12 -5.77 3.85
C SER A 84 20.61 -4.45 3.23
N GLN A 85 20.80 -4.41 1.91
CA GLN A 85 21.32 -3.23 1.24
C GLN A 85 20.16 -2.25 1.07
N ALA A 86 20.21 -1.21 1.89
CA ALA A 86 19.47 0.01 1.68
C ALA A 86 19.65 0.51 0.23
N PRO A 87 18.66 1.22 -0.35
CA PRO A 87 18.85 1.88 -1.64
C PRO A 87 20.10 2.76 -1.62
N ILE A 88 21.00 2.54 -2.56
CA ILE A 88 22.20 3.37 -2.74
C ILE A 88 21.79 4.62 -3.53
N LEU A 89 22.19 5.79 -3.05
CA LEU A 89 21.95 7.05 -3.73
C LEU A 89 23.09 7.35 -4.70
N TYR A 90 22.74 7.64 -5.95
CA TYR A 90 23.64 8.11 -7.00
C TYR A 90 23.27 9.53 -7.44
N ASP A 91 24.22 10.28 -7.98
CA ASP A 91 23.95 11.53 -8.69
C ASP A 91 23.67 11.29 -10.18
N LYS A 92 23.36 12.34 -10.95
CA LYS A 92 23.06 12.23 -12.40
C LYS A 92 24.20 11.67 -13.26
N HIS A 93 25.43 11.73 -12.76
CA HIS A 93 26.63 11.20 -13.43
C HIS A 93 26.91 9.75 -13.04
N PHE A 94 26.00 9.10 -12.30
CA PHE A 94 26.13 7.74 -11.77
C PHE A 94 27.26 7.59 -10.75
N ARG A 95 27.62 8.69 -10.06
CA ARG A 95 28.56 8.66 -8.94
C ARG A 95 27.79 8.39 -7.66
N LYS A 96 28.27 7.43 -6.87
CA LYS A 96 27.66 7.08 -5.58
C LYS A 96 27.80 8.24 -4.60
N VAL A 97 26.68 8.70 -4.06
CA VAL A 97 26.60 9.82 -3.11
C VAL A 97 26.48 9.31 -1.67
N PHE A 98 25.64 8.29 -1.46
CA PHE A 98 25.35 7.80 -0.12
C PHE A 98 24.90 6.34 -0.15
N GLU A 99 25.32 5.57 0.85
CA GLU A 99 25.03 4.15 0.99
C GLU A 99 24.49 3.90 2.41
N PRO A 100 23.17 4.01 2.63
CA PRO A 100 22.60 3.98 3.98
C PRO A 100 22.91 2.68 4.73
N GLY A 101 23.03 1.55 3.99
CA GLY A 101 23.33 0.25 4.57
C GLY A 101 24.72 0.14 5.22
N ARG A 102 25.61 1.13 5.04
CA ARG A 102 26.91 1.20 5.74
C ARG A 102 26.82 1.85 7.13
N TYR A 103 25.68 2.44 7.49
CA TYR A 103 25.51 3.15 8.74
C TYR A 103 24.95 2.21 9.82
N PRO A 104 25.53 2.16 11.02
CA PRO A 104 25.09 1.27 12.10
C PRO A 104 23.63 1.45 12.52
N ASN A 105 23.09 2.67 12.38
CA ASN A 105 21.73 3.01 12.78
C ASN A 105 20.69 2.76 11.68
N TYR A 106 21.08 2.20 10.54
CA TYR A 106 20.11 1.88 9.49
C TYR A 106 19.30 0.64 9.88
N THR A 107 18.01 0.84 10.13
CA THR A 107 17.09 -0.24 10.49
C THR A 107 17.03 -1.28 9.37
N GLN A 108 17.28 -2.53 9.74
CA GLN A 108 17.18 -3.63 8.81
C GLN A 108 15.73 -3.90 8.41
N SER A 109 15.55 -4.43 7.22
CA SER A 109 14.25 -4.86 6.72
C SER A 109 14.42 -6.09 5.83
N SER A 110 13.34 -6.84 5.66
CA SER A 110 13.32 -8.05 4.83
C SER A 110 12.53 -7.81 3.55
N PRO A 111 13.10 -8.06 2.36
CA PRO A 111 12.37 -7.96 1.11
C PRO A 111 11.40 -9.15 0.96
N ILE A 112 10.20 -8.87 0.45
CA ILE A 112 9.18 -9.87 0.10
C ILE A 112 8.37 -9.40 -1.11
N SER A 113 7.92 -10.34 -1.95
CA SER A 113 6.93 -10.05 -2.99
C SER A 113 5.62 -9.60 -2.35
N ARG A 114 5.12 -8.42 -2.76
CA ARG A 114 3.86 -7.88 -2.25
C ARG A 114 2.70 -8.83 -2.54
N VAL A 115 2.68 -9.44 -3.72
CA VAL A 115 1.62 -10.37 -4.13
C VAL A 115 1.65 -11.61 -3.25
N ILE A 116 2.83 -12.20 -3.05
CA ILE A 116 2.97 -13.39 -2.20
C ILE A 116 2.55 -13.11 -0.76
N LEU A 117 2.97 -11.96 -0.20
CA LEU A 117 2.55 -11.58 1.14
C LEU A 117 1.03 -11.40 1.22
N GLN A 118 0.44 -10.70 0.26
CA GLN A 118 -1.00 -10.47 0.21
C GLN A 118 -1.78 -11.78 0.07
N ASP A 119 -1.36 -12.67 -0.83
CA ASP A 119 -1.99 -13.97 -1.04
C ASP A 119 -1.88 -14.86 0.21
N THR A 120 -0.72 -14.86 0.86
CA THR A 120 -0.51 -15.59 2.12
C THR A 120 -1.41 -15.08 3.23
N LEU A 121 -1.62 -13.77 3.34
CA LEU A 121 -2.54 -13.17 4.32
C LEU A 121 -4.02 -13.39 3.97
N HIS A 122 -4.36 -13.48 2.68
CA HIS A 122 -5.73 -13.73 2.19
C HIS A 122 -6.17 -15.17 2.40
N GLU A 123 -5.27 -16.12 2.20
CA GLU A 123 -5.56 -17.55 2.18
C GLU A 123 -6.40 -18.05 3.39
N PRO A 124 -6.04 -17.76 4.66
CA PRO A 124 -6.88 -18.14 5.80
C PRO A 124 -8.26 -17.45 5.80
N LEU A 125 -8.31 -16.17 5.45
CA LEU A 125 -9.55 -15.38 5.44
C LEU A 125 -10.52 -15.84 4.34
N ASP A 126 -9.97 -16.22 3.19
CA ASP A 126 -10.67 -16.84 2.07
C ASP A 126 -11.27 -18.19 2.45
N ARG A 127 -10.49 -19.05 3.12
CA ARG A 127 -11.00 -20.34 3.63
C ARG A 127 -12.15 -20.16 4.61
N MET A 128 -12.11 -19.10 5.42
CA MET A 128 -13.19 -18.75 6.35
C MET A 128 -14.40 -18.08 5.66
N GLY A 129 -14.31 -17.76 4.37
CA GLY A 129 -15.36 -17.04 3.64
C GLY A 129 -15.56 -15.61 4.13
N LYS A 130 -14.52 -15.00 4.72
CA LYS A 130 -14.60 -13.66 5.35
C LYS A 130 -14.26 -12.52 4.40
N ILE A 131 -13.71 -12.80 3.21
CA ILE A 131 -13.47 -11.79 2.18
C ILE A 131 -14.61 -11.79 1.15
N HIS A 132 -15.23 -10.63 0.99
CA HIS A 132 -16.25 -10.35 -0.01
C HIS A 132 -15.65 -9.48 -1.12
N TYR A 133 -15.34 -10.11 -2.25
CA TYR A 133 -14.79 -9.45 -3.43
C TYR A 133 -15.87 -8.72 -4.24
N GLN A 134 -15.44 -7.82 -5.12
CA GLN A 134 -16.31 -6.98 -5.96
C GLN A 134 -17.31 -6.15 -5.16
N LYS A 135 -16.88 -5.67 -4.00
CA LYS A 135 -17.68 -4.82 -3.10
C LYS A 135 -17.05 -3.46 -2.99
N THR A 136 -17.48 -2.52 -3.82
CA THR A 136 -16.98 -1.15 -3.74
C THR A 136 -17.78 -0.38 -2.70
N PHE A 137 -17.11 0.16 -1.67
CA PHE A 137 -17.75 1.05 -0.72
C PHE A 137 -18.27 2.33 -1.42
N VAL A 138 -19.53 2.68 -1.12
CA VAL A 138 -20.18 3.88 -1.62
C VAL A 138 -20.42 4.88 -0.49
N ASN A 139 -21.01 4.43 0.62
CA ASN A 139 -21.37 5.31 1.73
C ASN A 139 -21.59 4.51 3.02
N CYS A 140 -21.74 5.20 4.15
CA CYS A 140 -22.21 4.61 5.40
C CYS A 140 -23.26 5.51 6.08
N LYS A 141 -24.04 4.93 7.00
CA LYS A 141 -25.01 5.63 7.84
C LYS A 141 -24.83 5.21 9.28
N ILE A 142 -24.85 6.17 10.20
CA ILE A 142 -24.87 5.89 11.64
C ILE A 142 -26.31 5.60 12.05
N ARG A 143 -26.57 4.39 12.56
CA ARG A 143 -27.88 3.94 13.02
C ARG A 143 -27.86 3.83 14.54
N GLN A 144 -28.84 4.44 15.18
CA GLN A 144 -29.02 4.32 16.62
C GLN A 144 -29.77 3.02 16.89
N LYS A 145 -29.18 2.14 17.71
CA LYS A 145 -29.83 0.93 18.21
C LYS A 145 -29.89 0.95 19.74
N PRO A 146 -30.84 0.21 20.35
CA PRO A 146 -30.87 0.08 21.80
C PRO A 146 -29.53 -0.45 22.34
N GLY A 147 -28.83 0.34 23.14
CA GLY A 147 -27.59 -0.03 23.82
C GLY A 147 -26.29 0.45 23.16
N ARG A 148 -26.25 0.68 21.83
CA ARG A 148 -25.10 1.30 21.14
C ARG A 148 -25.46 1.73 19.71
N ASP A 149 -24.77 2.75 19.20
CA ASP A 149 -24.81 3.10 17.78
C ASP A 149 -24.06 2.05 16.94
N VAL A 150 -24.51 1.87 15.70
CA VAL A 150 -23.89 0.97 14.71
C VAL A 150 -23.71 1.69 13.38
N VAL A 151 -22.81 1.17 12.55
CA VAL A 151 -22.56 1.67 11.21
C VAL A 151 -23.19 0.73 10.20
N GLU A 152 -24.09 1.25 9.37
CA GLU A 152 -24.59 0.57 8.17
C GLU A 152 -23.72 0.98 6.97
N VAL A 153 -23.06 0.00 6.36
CA VAL A 153 -22.15 0.15 5.22
C VAL A 153 -22.92 -0.16 3.94
N ILE A 154 -22.74 0.65 2.89
CA ILE A 154 -23.47 0.56 1.62
C ILE A 154 -22.46 0.37 0.48
N PHE A 155 -22.72 -0.64 -0.37
CA PHE A 155 -21.88 -1.00 -1.51
C PHE A 155 -22.51 -0.60 -2.86
N ASP A 156 -21.72 -0.65 -3.92
CA ASP A 156 -22.08 -0.26 -5.29
C ASP A 156 -23.14 -1.15 -5.95
N ASP A 157 -23.23 -2.41 -5.54
CA ASP A 157 -24.28 -3.34 -5.95
C ASP A 157 -25.62 -3.14 -5.20
N GLY A 158 -25.70 -2.12 -4.34
CA GLY A 158 -26.89 -1.80 -3.55
C GLY A 158 -27.05 -2.65 -2.27
N THR A 159 -26.16 -3.62 -2.03
CA THR A 159 -26.17 -4.39 -0.78
C THR A 159 -25.65 -3.57 0.40
N THR A 160 -26.02 -3.98 1.61
CA THR A 160 -25.57 -3.36 2.86
C THR A 160 -25.12 -4.40 3.87
N ASP A 161 -24.30 -3.96 4.83
CA ASP A 161 -23.94 -4.73 6.03
C ASP A 161 -23.84 -3.80 7.24
N ILE A 162 -23.95 -4.35 8.45
CA ILE A 162 -23.98 -3.59 9.71
C ILE A 162 -22.84 -4.05 10.63
N CYS A 163 -22.12 -3.09 11.20
CA CYS A 163 -21.06 -3.35 12.17
C CYS A 163 -21.09 -2.37 13.34
N ASP A 164 -20.41 -2.74 14.41
CA ASP A 164 -20.14 -1.85 15.53
C ASP A 164 -18.94 -0.96 15.25
N ILE A 165 -17.93 -1.47 14.54
CA ILE A 165 -16.76 -0.71 14.10
C ILE A 165 -16.54 -0.91 12.60
N LEU A 166 -16.45 0.20 11.88
CA LEU A 166 -16.00 0.25 10.49
C LEU A 166 -14.52 0.65 10.46
N ILE A 167 -13.68 -0.19 9.87
CA ILE A 167 -12.27 0.08 9.59
C ILE A 167 -12.14 0.52 8.13
N ALA A 168 -11.75 1.77 7.90
CA ALA A 168 -11.35 2.29 6.61
C ALA A 168 -9.92 1.87 6.30
N ALA A 169 -9.78 0.98 5.33
CA ALA A 169 -8.52 0.54 4.74
C ALA A 169 -8.59 0.60 3.20
N ASP A 170 -9.46 1.45 2.64
CA ASP A 170 -9.85 1.50 1.23
C ASP A 170 -8.81 2.19 0.32
N GLY A 171 -7.56 2.21 0.77
CA GLY A 171 -6.40 2.63 0.01
C GLY A 171 -6.24 4.14 -0.11
N ASN A 172 -5.32 4.52 -1.00
CA ASN A 172 -4.87 5.89 -1.18
C ASN A 172 -6.01 6.90 -1.39
N ASN A 173 -7.01 6.62 -2.21
CA ASN A 173 -8.13 7.53 -2.47
C ASN A 173 -9.34 7.20 -1.59
N SER A 174 -9.09 7.01 -0.30
CA SER A 174 -10.09 6.59 0.68
C SER A 174 -11.30 7.51 0.67
N ARG A 175 -12.46 6.96 0.30
CA ARG A 175 -13.74 7.66 0.38
C ARG A 175 -14.17 7.80 1.83
N ILE A 176 -13.88 6.81 2.65
CA ILE A 176 -14.27 6.80 4.07
C ILE A 176 -13.51 7.89 4.84
N SER A 177 -12.23 8.09 4.56
CA SER A 177 -11.43 9.17 5.18
C SER A 177 -12.03 10.55 4.89
N SER A 178 -12.43 10.81 3.64
CA SER A 178 -13.13 12.05 3.27
C SER A 178 -14.46 12.21 3.99
N LEU A 179 -15.25 11.13 4.15
CA LEU A 179 -16.51 11.15 4.90
C LEU A 179 -16.32 11.41 6.40
N LEU A 180 -15.16 11.11 6.97
CA LEU A 180 -14.84 11.43 8.36
C LEU A 180 -14.40 12.87 8.59
N GLY A 181 -14.05 13.58 7.52
CA GLY A 181 -13.60 14.97 7.56
C GLY A 181 -12.18 15.16 8.08
N LEU A 182 -11.39 14.09 8.22
CA LEU A 182 -10.02 14.19 8.73
C LEU A 182 -9.12 15.04 7.82
N ASN A 183 -9.28 14.90 6.50
CA ASN A 183 -8.64 15.71 5.45
C ASN A 183 -7.13 15.95 5.68
N ASN A 184 -6.41 14.99 6.27
CA ASN A 184 -5.00 15.14 6.61
C ASN A 184 -4.05 14.77 5.46
N ILE A 185 -4.60 14.31 4.33
CA ILE A 185 -3.88 13.94 3.11
C ILE A 185 -4.16 15.00 2.05
N GLU A 186 -3.10 15.63 1.55
CA GLU A 186 -3.18 16.68 0.54
C GLU A 186 -2.28 16.34 -0.67
N GLU A 187 -2.71 16.76 -1.86
CA GLU A 187 -1.85 16.73 -3.05
C GLU A 187 -0.70 17.70 -2.88
N LEU A 188 0.51 17.20 -3.13
CA LEU A 188 1.71 17.95 -2.90
C LEU A 188 2.02 18.81 -4.12
N THR A 189 1.99 20.13 -3.95
CA THR A 189 2.38 21.10 -4.99
C THR A 189 3.87 21.46 -4.96
N SER A 190 4.60 21.14 -3.88
CA SER A 190 6.07 21.31 -3.77
C SER A 190 6.71 20.35 -2.74
N LEU A 191 7.91 19.82 -3.04
CA LEU A 191 8.62 18.80 -2.24
C LEU A 191 9.53 19.41 -1.16
N SER A 192 9.51 18.87 0.07
CA SER A 192 10.34 19.35 1.20
C SER A 192 11.07 18.26 2.04
N SER A 193 11.30 17.01 1.56
CA SER A 193 12.42 16.09 1.94
C SER A 193 12.29 14.63 1.40
N PRO A 194 13.36 13.77 1.39
CA PRO A 194 13.79 13.01 0.18
C PRO A 194 13.73 11.45 0.20
N ILE A 195 13.92 10.81 -0.98
CA ILE A 195 14.95 9.77 -1.36
C ILE A 195 14.78 9.34 -2.85
N ALA A 196 15.82 9.53 -3.69
CA ALA A 196 16.06 8.98 -5.06
C ALA A 196 17.15 9.86 -5.74
N THR A 197 17.78 9.43 -6.84
CA THR A 197 18.74 10.29 -7.59
C THR A 197 18.04 11.59 -7.95
N LEU A 198 18.46 12.69 -7.31
CA LEU A 198 17.77 13.98 -7.41
C LEU A 198 18.66 14.95 -8.17
N HIS A 199 18.21 15.37 -9.34
CA HIS A 199 18.85 16.47 -10.05
C HIS A 199 17.80 17.36 -10.71
N ASN A 200 17.87 18.65 -10.39
CA ASN A 200 17.10 19.69 -11.08
C ASN A 200 15.58 19.42 -11.12
N GLY A 201 15.01 19.00 -9.98
CA GLY A 201 13.57 18.72 -9.84
C GLY A 201 13.09 17.41 -10.47
N LYS A 202 14.01 16.48 -10.78
CA LYS A 202 13.72 15.15 -11.32
C LYS A 202 14.24 14.07 -10.35
N THR A 203 13.49 12.97 -10.21
CA THR A 203 13.85 11.78 -9.43
C THR A 203 13.79 10.52 -10.29
N LEU A 204 14.79 9.66 -10.15
CA LEU A 204 14.76 8.28 -10.66
C LEU A 204 14.91 7.30 -9.50
N TYR A 205 13.93 6.41 -9.36
CA TYR A 205 13.95 5.28 -8.45
C TYR A 205 13.96 4.00 -9.26
N PHE A 206 14.94 3.14 -9.03
CA PHE A 206 15.03 1.85 -9.70
C PHE A 206 15.33 0.76 -8.70
N GLN A 207 14.56 -0.32 -8.76
CA GLN A 207 14.76 -1.50 -7.95
C GLN A 207 14.73 -2.74 -8.84
N ILE A 208 15.72 -3.61 -8.67
CA ILE A 208 15.69 -4.98 -9.18
C ILE A 208 15.76 -5.90 -7.98
N TYR A 209 14.95 -6.95 -8.03
CA TYR A 209 15.14 -8.10 -7.19
C TYR A 209 15.38 -9.35 -8.04
N LEU A 210 16.46 -10.05 -7.71
CA LEU A 210 16.80 -11.35 -8.26
C LEU A 210 16.80 -12.38 -7.12
N PRO A 211 16.10 -13.53 -7.26
CA PRO A 211 16.16 -14.59 -6.27
C PRO A 211 17.53 -15.27 -6.29
N GLY A 212 18.24 -15.19 -5.17
CA GLY A 212 19.51 -15.90 -4.96
C GLY A 212 20.61 -15.62 -5.99
N ASP A 213 21.71 -16.36 -5.88
CA ASP A 213 22.85 -16.24 -6.78
C ASP A 213 22.53 -16.88 -8.15
N MET A 214 21.92 -16.10 -9.04
CA MET A 214 21.61 -16.48 -10.42
C MET A 214 22.86 -16.91 -11.21
N THR A 215 24.04 -16.42 -10.80
CA THR A 215 25.33 -16.73 -11.45
C THR A 215 25.80 -18.16 -11.18
N ALA A 216 25.42 -18.76 -10.04
CA ALA A 216 25.87 -20.10 -9.65
C ALA A 216 24.89 -21.24 -10.01
N ARG A 217 23.69 -20.93 -10.54
CA ARG A 217 22.55 -21.87 -10.52
C ARG A 217 21.86 -22.15 -11.85
N LEU A 218 22.42 -21.72 -12.97
CA LEU A 218 21.93 -22.02 -14.33
C LEU A 218 21.99 -23.53 -14.71
N GLN A 219 22.25 -24.44 -13.78
CA GLN A 219 22.40 -25.89 -14.03
C GLN A 219 21.31 -26.78 -13.39
N ASN A 220 20.36 -26.27 -12.59
CA ASN A 220 19.37 -27.11 -11.90
C ASN A 220 17.91 -26.79 -12.26
N SER A 221 17.10 -27.83 -12.46
CA SER A 221 15.75 -27.83 -13.05
C SER A 221 14.59 -27.31 -12.16
N ASN A 222 14.87 -26.60 -11.05
CA ASN A 222 13.83 -25.97 -10.20
C ASN A 222 13.48 -24.53 -10.64
N THR A 223 13.78 -24.17 -11.89
CA THR A 223 13.80 -22.80 -12.43
C THR A 223 12.45 -22.12 -12.61
N GLU A 224 11.32 -22.82 -12.53
CA GLU A 224 10.00 -22.21 -12.76
C GLU A 224 9.55 -21.33 -11.58
N ASN A 225 9.69 -21.82 -10.33
CA ASN A 225 9.32 -21.06 -9.13
C ASN A 225 10.21 -19.82 -8.88
N GLU A 226 11.43 -19.80 -9.43
CA GLU A 226 12.37 -18.68 -9.22
C GLU A 226 12.18 -17.54 -10.24
N ARG A 227 11.75 -17.83 -11.48
CA ARG A 227 11.40 -16.77 -12.45
C ARG A 227 10.20 -15.95 -12.01
N GLU A 228 9.25 -16.55 -11.31
CA GLU A 228 8.09 -15.86 -10.72
C GLU A 228 8.46 -14.88 -9.59
N LEU A 229 9.64 -15.04 -8.98
CA LEU A 229 10.09 -14.21 -7.85
C LEU A 229 10.93 -13.00 -8.27
N ALA A 230 11.45 -12.99 -9.51
CA ALA A 230 12.21 -11.87 -10.03
C ALA A 230 11.26 -10.71 -10.35
N SER A 231 11.59 -9.52 -9.88
CA SER A 231 10.76 -8.33 -10.13
C SER A 231 11.64 -7.11 -10.31
N CYS A 232 11.15 -6.14 -11.06
CA CYS A 232 11.79 -4.84 -11.19
C CYS A 232 10.74 -3.73 -11.18
N MET A 233 11.13 -2.58 -10.65
CA MET A 233 10.27 -1.41 -10.57
C MET A 233 11.07 -0.18 -10.99
N LEU A 234 10.47 0.63 -11.85
CA LEU A 234 10.96 1.96 -12.22
C LEU A 234 9.96 3.00 -11.73
N GLY A 235 10.43 3.91 -10.87
CA GLY A 235 9.72 5.11 -10.47
C GLY A 235 10.38 6.33 -11.08
N VAL A 236 9.62 7.15 -11.78
CA VAL A 236 10.07 8.42 -12.34
C VAL A 236 9.26 9.53 -11.69
N GLY A 237 9.93 10.53 -11.13
CA GLY A 237 9.29 11.75 -10.62
C GLY A 237 9.89 12.99 -11.24
N PHE A 238 9.08 14.01 -11.47
CA PHE A 238 9.51 15.29 -12.02
C PHE A 238 8.49 16.37 -11.69
N PHE A 239 8.92 17.63 -11.68
CA PHE A 239 7.97 18.75 -11.70
C PHE A 239 7.37 18.93 -13.09
N VAL A 240 6.06 19.18 -13.16
CA VAL A 240 5.32 19.29 -14.44
C VAL A 240 5.92 20.36 -15.35
N ASN A 241 6.42 21.47 -14.80
CA ASN A 241 7.09 22.54 -15.55
C ASN A 241 8.43 22.13 -16.20
N ARG A 242 8.91 20.90 -15.99
CA ARG A 242 10.09 20.33 -16.64
C ARG A 242 9.77 19.60 -17.92
N MET A 243 8.51 19.28 -18.16
CA MET A 243 8.08 18.72 -19.43
C MET A 243 8.01 19.81 -20.49
N ALA A 244 8.53 19.52 -21.68
CA ALA A 244 8.40 20.38 -22.84
C ALA A 244 7.04 20.23 -23.56
N ALA A 245 6.23 19.24 -23.16
CA ALA A 245 4.94 18.96 -23.78
C ALA A 245 3.91 20.06 -23.50
N THR A 246 3.06 20.34 -24.48
CA THR A 246 1.97 21.33 -24.38
C THR A 246 0.74 20.82 -23.65
N CYS A 247 0.68 19.52 -23.35
CA CYS A 247 -0.40 18.86 -22.62
C CYS A 247 0.12 18.14 -21.37
N SER A 248 -0.80 17.74 -20.48
CA SER A 248 -0.45 17.01 -19.26
C SER A 248 0.13 15.64 -19.55
N PHE A 249 0.97 15.12 -18.66
CA PHE A 249 1.59 13.80 -18.80
C PHE A 249 0.55 12.68 -18.92
N GLU A 250 -0.55 12.79 -18.17
CA GLU A 250 -1.65 11.84 -18.16
C GLU A 250 -2.35 11.73 -19.52
N ALA A 251 -2.39 12.82 -20.28
CA ALA A 251 -3.03 12.90 -21.58
C ALA A 251 -2.17 12.35 -22.74
N LEU A 252 -0.87 12.09 -22.50
CA LEU A 252 0.02 11.53 -23.51
C LEU A 252 -0.32 10.06 -23.79
N SER A 253 -0.11 9.64 -25.05
CA SER A 253 -0.08 8.23 -25.40
C SER A 253 1.05 7.51 -24.66
N GLN A 254 0.98 6.19 -24.56
CA GLN A 254 2.04 5.41 -23.91
C GLN A 254 3.43 5.67 -24.54
N ALA A 255 3.51 5.74 -25.88
CA ALA A 255 4.73 6.10 -26.58
C ALA A 255 5.18 7.53 -26.24
N GLY A 256 4.25 8.50 -26.25
CA GLY A 256 4.55 9.90 -25.90
C GLY A 256 5.01 10.07 -24.45
N LYS A 257 4.52 9.27 -23.51
CA LYS A 257 5.02 9.23 -22.13
C LYS A 257 6.48 8.79 -22.07
N TRP A 258 6.85 7.74 -22.82
CA TRP A 258 8.24 7.28 -22.90
C TRP A 258 9.16 8.30 -23.58
N ASP A 259 8.69 8.97 -24.64
CA ASP A 259 9.46 10.04 -25.30
C ASP A 259 9.69 11.23 -24.35
N ALA A 260 8.66 11.61 -23.57
CA ALA A 260 8.79 12.65 -22.55
C ALA A 260 9.78 12.26 -21.45
N VAL A 261 9.80 10.99 -21.02
CA VAL A 261 10.79 10.49 -20.05
C VAL A 261 12.20 10.51 -20.65
N ASP A 262 12.41 10.08 -21.90
CA ASP A 262 13.73 10.14 -22.52
C ASP A 262 14.27 11.58 -22.58
N GLN A 263 13.42 12.54 -22.98
CA GLN A 263 13.77 13.96 -23.00
C GLN A 263 14.09 14.50 -21.60
N LEU A 264 13.30 14.10 -20.59
CA LEU A 264 13.55 14.49 -19.21
C LEU A 264 14.91 14.00 -18.69
N PHE A 265 15.43 12.88 -19.18
CA PHE A 265 16.67 12.28 -18.68
C PHE A 265 17.82 12.31 -19.70
N GLU A 266 17.71 13.10 -20.77
CA GLU A 266 18.72 13.19 -21.82
C GLU A 266 20.09 13.62 -21.30
N ASP A 267 20.11 14.50 -20.29
CA ASP A 267 21.32 15.07 -19.68
C ASP A 267 21.95 14.18 -18.59
N TRP A 268 21.35 13.02 -18.32
CA TRP A 268 21.83 12.06 -17.33
C TRP A 268 22.76 11.02 -17.97
N SER A 269 23.60 10.40 -17.14
CA SER A 269 24.60 9.43 -17.61
C SER A 269 23.97 8.32 -18.47
N PRO A 270 24.68 7.77 -19.47
CA PRO A 270 24.19 6.65 -20.30
C PRO A 270 23.59 5.51 -19.48
N LYS A 271 24.19 5.14 -18.34
CA LYS A 271 23.68 4.07 -17.44
C LYS A 271 22.25 4.30 -16.94
N HIS A 272 21.87 5.54 -16.65
CA HIS A 272 20.49 5.86 -16.26
C HIS A 272 19.53 5.68 -17.43
N ARG A 273 19.96 6.11 -18.62
CA ARG A 273 19.18 5.98 -19.86
C ARG A 273 19.05 4.52 -20.30
N ASP A 274 20.06 3.69 -20.08
CA ASP A 274 19.99 2.23 -20.30
C ASP A 274 18.95 1.58 -19.39
N ILE A 275 18.91 1.97 -18.11
CA ILE A 275 17.89 1.50 -17.15
C ILE A 275 16.48 1.93 -17.61
N ILE A 276 16.29 3.18 -18.01
CA ILE A 276 15.01 3.68 -18.53
C ILE A 276 14.61 2.88 -19.78
N GLY A 277 15.55 2.68 -20.71
CA GLY A 277 15.37 1.94 -21.95
C GLY A 277 14.90 0.50 -21.74
N PHE A 278 15.34 -0.15 -20.65
CA PHE A 278 14.90 -1.51 -20.30
C PHE A 278 13.37 -1.62 -20.08
N PHE A 279 12.72 -0.56 -19.59
CA PHE A 279 11.28 -0.55 -19.33
C PHE A 279 10.47 0.00 -20.50
N ARG A 280 11.11 0.48 -21.56
CA ARG A 280 10.43 1.14 -22.67
C ARG A 280 9.34 0.25 -23.26
N GLY A 281 8.14 0.81 -23.44
CA GLY A 281 6.97 0.10 -23.94
C GLY A 281 6.11 -0.57 -22.86
N GLN A 282 6.54 -0.57 -21.58
CA GLN A 282 5.67 -0.97 -20.46
C GLN A 282 4.61 0.12 -20.17
N GLU A 283 3.49 -0.26 -19.55
CA GLU A 283 2.48 0.71 -19.11
C GLU A 283 3.05 1.60 -18.00
N MET A 284 2.75 2.90 -18.06
CA MET A 284 3.11 3.86 -17.03
C MET A 284 1.86 4.32 -16.27
N TYR A 285 1.85 4.05 -14.97
CA TYR A 285 0.90 4.64 -14.04
C TYR A 285 1.44 5.99 -13.56
N SER A 286 0.64 7.05 -13.72
CA SER A 286 0.99 8.41 -13.32
C SER A 286 0.03 8.91 -12.23
N GLY A 287 0.56 9.74 -11.33
CA GLY A 287 -0.24 10.37 -10.28
C GLY A 287 0.57 11.40 -9.50
N ALA A 288 -0.13 12.39 -8.95
CA ALA A 288 0.51 13.42 -8.13
C ALA A 288 0.91 12.84 -6.77
N PRO A 289 2.15 13.10 -6.29
CA PRO A 289 2.54 12.72 -4.94
C PRO A 289 1.64 13.40 -3.91
N ARG A 290 1.27 12.70 -2.85
CA ARG A 290 0.46 13.25 -1.74
C ARG A 290 1.22 13.22 -0.44
N VAL A 291 0.98 14.14 0.46
CA VAL A 291 1.58 14.17 1.80
C VAL A 291 0.49 14.03 2.84
N SER A 292 0.82 13.35 3.94
CA SER A 292 -0.04 13.29 5.12
C SER A 292 0.60 14.04 6.28
N SER A 293 -0.20 14.84 6.98
CA SER A 293 0.18 15.38 8.28
C SER A 293 -0.29 14.45 9.40
N ARG A 294 0.43 14.43 10.52
CA ARG A 294 0.02 13.70 11.72
C ARG A 294 -1.21 14.40 12.32
N PRO A 295 -2.37 13.74 12.44
CA PRO A 295 -3.54 14.37 13.05
C PRO A 295 -3.31 14.72 14.53
N SER A 296 -3.96 15.77 15.02
CA SER A 296 -3.98 16.08 16.45
C SER A 296 -4.68 14.96 17.23
N MET A 297 -4.30 14.73 18.49
CA MET A 297 -4.91 13.66 19.30
C MET A 297 -6.43 13.82 19.51
N ASN A 298 -6.96 15.03 19.33
CA ASN A 298 -8.37 15.38 19.48
C ASN A 298 -9.10 15.62 18.15
N TRP A 299 -8.50 15.29 16.99
CA TRP A 299 -9.03 15.63 15.67
C TRP A 299 -10.50 15.27 15.48
N ARG A 300 -10.97 14.15 16.04
CA ARG A 300 -12.38 13.72 15.98
C ARG A 300 -13.34 14.77 16.53
N LYS A 301 -12.98 15.39 17.65
CA LYS A 301 -13.79 16.46 18.26
C LYS A 301 -13.78 17.72 17.39
N SER A 302 -12.66 18.00 16.74
CA SER A 302 -12.49 19.17 15.88
C SER A 302 -13.31 19.11 14.59
N VAL A 303 -13.58 17.90 14.07
CA VAL A 303 -14.31 17.71 12.81
C VAL A 303 -15.78 17.32 13.02
N ALA A 304 -16.15 16.86 14.22
CA ALA A 304 -17.52 16.41 14.52
C ALA A 304 -18.55 17.53 14.27
N SER A 305 -19.67 17.16 13.64
CA SER A 305 -20.76 18.08 13.36
C SER A 305 -22.12 17.45 13.68
N PRO A 306 -23.08 18.19 14.27
CA PRO A 306 -24.46 17.73 14.41
C PRO A 306 -25.16 17.50 13.07
N SER A 307 -24.74 18.20 12.00
CA SER A 307 -25.34 18.09 10.67
C SER A 307 -24.96 16.79 9.94
N ASP A 308 -23.84 16.17 10.31
CA ASP A 308 -23.38 14.91 9.76
C ASP A 308 -22.74 14.04 10.84
N LYS A 309 -23.51 13.05 11.31
CA LYS A 309 -23.09 12.12 12.36
C LYS A 309 -21.88 11.25 11.99
N ARG A 310 -21.45 11.22 10.72
CA ARG A 310 -20.27 10.47 10.26
C ARG A 310 -18.96 11.17 10.63
N LEU A 311 -18.96 12.51 10.64
CA LEU A 311 -17.76 13.30 10.88
C LEU A 311 -17.19 13.02 12.28
N GLY A 312 -15.91 12.62 12.33
CA GLY A 312 -15.21 12.30 13.57
C GLY A 312 -15.79 11.11 14.35
N ASN A 313 -16.73 10.33 13.78
CA ASN A 313 -17.48 9.32 14.53
C ASN A 313 -16.56 8.24 15.14
N PRO A 314 -16.72 7.88 16.43
CA PRO A 314 -15.85 6.92 17.11
C PRO A 314 -16.02 5.47 16.64
N HIS A 315 -17.08 5.17 15.89
CA HIS A 315 -17.32 3.86 15.29
C HIS A 315 -16.61 3.67 13.95
N ILE A 316 -15.92 4.69 13.43
CA ILE A 316 -15.18 4.60 12.18
C ILE A 316 -13.70 4.93 12.41
N TRP A 317 -12.83 3.97 12.10
CA TRP A 317 -11.38 4.04 12.32
C TRP A 317 -10.65 3.98 10.98
N LEU A 318 -9.46 4.58 10.92
CA LEU A 318 -8.63 4.62 9.72
C LEU A 318 -7.33 3.85 9.98
N ILE A 319 -6.88 3.06 9.02
CA ILE A 319 -5.60 2.34 9.05
C ILE A 319 -4.97 2.36 7.65
N GLY A 320 -3.64 2.41 7.58
CA GLY A 320 -2.89 2.42 6.32
C GLY A 320 -3.11 3.68 5.49
N ASP A 321 -3.19 3.52 4.17
CA ASP A 321 -3.29 4.60 3.19
C ASP A 321 -4.42 5.64 3.44
N PRO A 322 -5.61 5.26 3.99
CA PRO A 322 -6.61 6.23 4.44
C PRO A 322 -6.16 7.24 5.49
N MET A 323 -5.12 6.92 6.26
CA MET A 323 -4.60 7.73 7.39
C MET A 323 -3.24 8.38 7.07
N HIS A 324 -2.42 7.76 6.22
CA HIS A 324 -1.13 8.32 5.81
C HIS A 324 -0.85 8.07 4.33
N SER A 325 -0.17 9.00 3.68
CA SER A 325 0.13 8.86 2.25
C SER A 325 1.43 8.09 2.05
N MET A 326 1.35 6.92 1.42
CA MET A 326 2.50 6.18 0.90
C MET A 326 2.55 6.25 -0.62
N PHE A 327 3.68 6.74 -1.14
CA PHE A 327 3.99 6.65 -2.56
C PHE A 327 5.02 5.54 -2.77
N PRO A 328 4.86 4.67 -3.79
CA PRO A 328 5.81 3.58 -4.06
C PRO A 328 7.27 4.05 -4.21
N SER A 329 7.47 5.29 -4.68
CA SER A 329 8.78 5.91 -4.86
C SER A 329 9.36 6.59 -3.61
N ARG A 330 8.62 6.67 -2.49
CA ARG A 330 9.06 7.31 -1.23
C ARG A 330 9.78 6.37 -0.25
N GLY A 331 10.12 5.17 -0.68
CA GLY A 331 10.76 4.15 0.14
C GLY A 331 9.88 2.91 0.30
N MET A 332 10.54 1.78 0.52
CA MET A 332 9.91 0.47 0.62
C MET A 332 9.34 0.26 2.03
N GLY A 333 8.01 0.23 2.15
CA GLY A 333 7.33 -0.12 3.39
C GLY A 333 5.96 -0.73 3.09
N GLY A 334 5.63 -1.84 3.76
CA GLY A 334 4.24 -2.22 3.96
C GLY A 334 3.62 -1.29 5.02
N ASN A 335 2.37 -0.90 4.81
CA ASN A 335 1.59 -0.11 5.78
C ASN A 335 1.45 -0.80 7.13
#